data_AF-A0A954YWJ6-F1
#
_entry.id   AF-A0A954YWJ6-F1
#
_cell.length_a   1.000
_cell.length_b   1.000
_cell.length_c   1.000
_cell.angle_alpha   90.00
_cell.angle_beta   90.00
_cell.angle_gamma   90.00
#
_symmetry.space_group_name_H-M   'P 1'
#
loop_
_entity.id
_entity.type
_entity.pdbx_description
1 polymer ?
#
loop_
_entity_poly.entity_id
_entity_poly.type
_entity_poly.pdbx_seq_one_letter_code
_entity_poly.pdbx_strand_id
1 'polypeptide(L)'
;MRHLAFHRRIPLLAAILAAGFAMTTRADDWPQWMGPGRDNVWRETGLLAKFPAEGPKIRWRANVAGGYAGPAVAAGRVFVTDYVTSENVKVSNFDRKQFSGTERVLCLDEATGNEIWQYSYPVKYGISYPAVPR
;
A
#
# COMPACT_ATOMS: atom_id res chain seq x y z
N MET A 1 -64.46 27.60 7.10
CA MET A 1 -63.09 27.84 7.62
C MET A 1 -62.33 26.52 7.62
N ARG A 2 -61.39 26.32 6.69
CA ARG A 2 -60.52 25.13 6.63
C ARG A 2 -59.07 25.62 6.56
N HIS A 3 -58.34 25.50 7.67
CA HIS A 3 -56.89 25.69 7.67
C HIS A 3 -56.26 24.44 7.05
N LEU A 4 -55.63 24.56 5.87
CA LEU A 4 -54.76 23.52 5.34
C LEU A 4 -53.41 23.59 6.06
N ALA A 5 -53.07 22.52 6.76
CA ALA A 5 -51.78 22.30 7.39
C ALA A 5 -50.70 22.06 6.32
N PHE A 6 -49.74 22.97 6.23
CA PHE A 6 -48.56 22.86 5.37
C PHE A 6 -47.36 22.37 6.19
N HIS A 7 -47.39 21.15 6.72
CA HIS A 7 -46.24 20.57 7.40
C HIS A 7 -46.00 19.16 6.87
N ARG A 8 -44.73 18.87 6.50
CA ARG A 8 -44.12 17.56 6.13
C ARG A 8 -43.62 17.42 4.69
N ARG A 9 -42.73 18.30 4.23
CA ARG A 9 -41.78 17.94 3.13
C ARG A 9 -40.32 18.34 3.37
N ILE A 10 -40.03 19.00 4.49
CA ILE A 10 -38.70 19.56 4.78
C ILE A 10 -37.68 18.55 5.36
N PRO A 11 -38.01 17.43 6.05
CA PRO A 11 -36.97 16.61 6.67
C PRO A 11 -36.21 15.70 5.69
N LEU A 12 -36.77 15.36 4.51
CA LEU A 12 -36.11 14.45 3.55
C LEU A 12 -34.97 15.12 2.76
N LEU A 13 -35.12 16.39 2.39
CA LEU A 13 -34.10 17.14 1.64
C LEU A 13 -32.85 17.41 2.49
N ALA A 14 -33.03 17.66 3.79
CA ALA A 14 -31.92 17.84 4.72
C ALA A 14 -31.11 16.55 4.94
N ALA A 15 -31.77 15.38 4.95
CA ALA A 15 -31.10 14.09 5.07
C ALA A 15 -30.30 13.70 3.81
N ILE A 16 -30.77 14.07 2.62
CA ILE A 16 -30.06 13.82 1.36
C ILE A 16 -28.83 14.74 1.22
N LEU A 17 -28.91 15.99 1.68
CA LEU A 17 -27.74 16.88 1.71
C LEU A 17 -26.68 16.45 2.75
N ALA A 18 -27.10 15.89 3.89
CA ALA A 18 -26.18 15.37 4.90
C ALA A 18 -25.43 14.10 4.46
N ALA A 19 -26.05 13.27 3.59
CA ALA A 19 -25.41 12.07 3.04
C ALA A 19 -24.30 12.38 2.00
N GLY A 20 -24.24 13.59 1.45
CA GLY A 20 -23.22 14.01 0.48
C GLY A 20 -21.87 14.39 1.10
N PHE A 21 -21.81 14.55 2.43
CA PHE A 21 -20.60 14.96 3.16
C PHE A 21 -19.93 13.79 3.88
N ALA A 22 -19.85 12.63 3.23
CA ALA A 22 -18.90 11.61 3.66
C ALA A 22 -17.49 12.18 3.48
N MET A 23 -16.89 12.64 4.58
CA MET A 23 -15.49 13.04 4.62
C MET A 23 -14.67 11.82 4.22
N THR A 24 -14.23 11.78 2.97
CA THR A 24 -13.26 10.79 2.55
C THR A 24 -11.96 11.16 3.26
N THR A 25 -11.56 10.34 4.22
CA THR A 25 -10.20 10.43 4.76
C THR A 25 -9.27 10.06 3.60
N ARG A 26 -8.71 11.07 2.94
CA ARG A 26 -7.63 10.86 1.98
C ARG A 26 -6.38 10.58 2.79
N ALA A 27 -5.94 9.34 2.75
CA ALA A 27 -4.56 9.06 3.10
C ALA A 27 -3.64 9.78 2.09
N ASP A 28 -2.52 10.31 2.55
CA ASP A 28 -1.47 10.86 1.72
C ASP A 28 -0.78 9.73 0.97
N ASP A 29 -0.66 9.92 -0.34
CA ASP A 29 0.09 9.00 -1.17
C ASP A 29 1.59 9.08 -0.83
N TRP A 30 2.25 7.92 -0.91
CA TRP A 30 3.70 7.76 -0.82
C TRP A 30 4.27 7.17 -2.12
N PRO A 31 4.27 7.94 -3.23
CA PRO A 31 4.49 7.40 -4.57
C PRO A 31 5.96 7.09 -4.89
N GLN A 32 6.92 7.52 -4.06
CA GLN A 32 8.35 7.42 -4.38
C GLN A 32 9.24 7.32 -3.13
N TRP A 33 10.52 6.97 -3.36
CA TRP A 33 11.55 6.93 -2.33
C TRP A 33 11.64 8.26 -1.58
N MET A 34 11.58 8.19 -0.25
CA MET A 34 11.53 9.33 0.68
C MET A 34 10.28 10.22 0.56
N GLY A 35 9.21 9.71 -0.06
CA GLY A 35 7.89 10.35 -0.10
C GLY A 35 7.76 11.46 -1.14
N PRO A 36 6.60 12.14 -1.21
CA PRO A 36 6.32 13.19 -2.21
C PRO A 36 7.39 14.30 -2.25
N GLY A 37 7.88 14.72 -1.08
CA GLY A 37 8.91 15.75 -0.94
C GLY A 37 10.35 15.25 -1.02
N ARG A 38 10.57 13.93 -1.14
CA ARG A 38 11.89 13.27 -1.08
C ARG A 38 12.69 13.59 0.19
N ASP A 39 12.00 13.81 1.29
CA ASP A 39 12.57 14.28 2.57
C ASP A 39 12.34 13.32 3.73
N ASN A 40 11.73 12.15 3.50
CA ASN A 40 11.36 11.16 4.51
C ASN A 40 10.39 11.68 5.58
N VAL A 41 9.59 12.71 5.27
CA VAL A 41 8.64 13.26 6.23
C VAL A 41 7.21 12.83 5.88
N TRP A 42 6.58 12.09 6.79
CA TRP A 42 5.14 11.80 6.77
C TRP A 42 4.36 12.99 7.33
N ARG A 43 3.29 13.41 6.64
CA ARG A 43 2.56 14.66 6.94
C ARG A 43 1.12 14.47 7.38
N GLU A 44 0.61 13.24 7.39
CA GLU A 44 -0.73 13.02 7.91
C GLU A 44 -0.81 13.23 9.42
N THR A 45 -2.03 13.52 9.86
CA THR A 45 -2.41 13.61 11.26
C THR A 45 -3.34 12.44 11.62
N GLY A 46 -3.69 12.30 12.89
CA GLY A 46 -4.57 11.21 13.33
C GLY A 46 -3.90 9.84 13.42
N LEU A 47 -2.56 9.80 13.32
CA LEU A 47 -1.78 8.59 13.55
C LEU A 47 -1.96 8.10 14.99
N LEU A 48 -2.02 6.78 15.14
CA LEU A 48 -1.98 6.15 16.46
C LEU A 48 -0.60 6.36 17.07
N ALA A 49 -0.54 7.10 18.18
CA ALA A 49 0.70 7.25 18.95
C ALA A 49 1.14 5.94 19.62
N LYS A 50 0.20 5.03 19.86
CA LYS A 50 0.43 3.68 20.39
C LYS A 50 -0.55 2.72 19.74
N PHE A 51 -0.07 1.52 19.41
CA PHE A 51 -0.95 0.44 19.00
C PHE A 51 -1.76 -0.09 20.21
N PRO A 52 -2.94 -0.68 19.96
CA PRO A 52 -3.65 -1.49 20.95
C PRO A 52 -2.78 -2.63 21.49
N ALA A 53 -3.11 -3.18 22.66
CA ALA A 53 -2.35 -4.26 23.27
C ALA A 53 -2.31 -5.52 22.39
N GLU A 54 -3.40 -5.78 21.68
CA GLU A 54 -3.58 -6.83 20.68
C GLU A 54 -2.93 -6.51 19.32
N GLY A 55 -2.40 -5.31 19.14
CA GLY A 55 -1.80 -4.82 17.90
C GLY A 55 -2.81 -4.28 16.88
N PRO A 56 -2.32 -3.73 15.75
CA PRO A 56 -3.19 -3.27 14.67
C PRO A 56 -3.87 -4.46 13.97
N LYS A 57 -5.14 -4.29 13.59
CA LYS A 57 -5.87 -5.29 12.81
C LYS A 57 -5.24 -5.41 11.41
N ILE A 58 -4.78 -6.61 11.08
CA ILE A 58 -4.27 -6.92 9.74
C ILE A 58 -5.43 -6.95 8.74
N ARG A 59 -5.33 -6.15 7.68
CA ARG A 59 -6.35 -6.06 6.62
C ARG A 59 -6.20 -7.16 5.58
N TRP A 60 -4.97 -7.42 5.15
CA TRP A 60 -4.62 -8.43 4.16
C TRP A 60 -3.13 -8.78 4.27
N ARG A 61 -2.72 -9.84 3.57
CA ARG A 61 -1.32 -10.23 3.37
C ARG A 61 -1.15 -10.65 1.91
N ALA A 62 0.01 -10.36 1.33
CA ALA A 62 0.37 -10.78 -0.02
C ALA A 62 1.71 -11.53 0.00
N ASN A 63 1.83 -12.58 -0.81
CA ASN A 63 3.09 -13.30 -0.98
C ASN A 63 4.00 -12.52 -1.92
N VAL A 64 5.17 -12.12 -1.44
CA VAL A 64 6.21 -11.44 -2.21
C VAL A 64 7.54 -12.15 -1.99
N ALA A 65 8.42 -12.12 -2.99
CA ALA A 65 9.78 -12.62 -2.85
C ALA A 65 10.68 -11.60 -2.12
N GLY A 66 11.96 -11.95 -1.95
CA GLY A 66 12.93 -11.02 -1.38
C GLY A 66 13.13 -9.79 -2.27
N GLY A 67 13.48 -8.65 -1.68
CA GLY A 67 13.69 -7.41 -2.43
C GLY A 67 14.18 -6.27 -1.56
N TYR A 68 14.92 -5.34 -2.14
CA TYR A 68 15.57 -4.25 -1.42
C TYR A 68 14.70 -3.01 -1.21
N ALA A 69 13.77 -2.75 -2.13
CA ALA A 69 12.91 -1.57 -2.04
C ALA A 69 11.81 -1.78 -1.00
N GLY A 70 11.35 -0.71 -0.35
CA GLY A 70 10.07 -0.70 0.37
C GLY A 70 8.88 -0.61 -0.59
N PRO A 71 7.64 -0.81 -0.10
CA PRO A 71 6.44 -0.54 -0.89
C PRO A 71 6.27 0.97 -1.16
N ALA A 72 5.68 1.31 -2.30
CA ALA A 72 5.11 2.62 -2.57
C ALA A 72 3.58 2.50 -2.61
N VAL A 73 2.85 3.46 -2.05
CA VAL A 73 1.38 3.44 -2.03
C VAL A 73 0.89 4.70 -2.69
N ALA A 74 0.09 4.59 -3.75
CA ALA A 74 -0.47 5.75 -4.41
C ALA A 74 -1.75 5.42 -5.16
N ALA A 75 -2.72 6.32 -5.10
CA ALA A 75 -3.95 6.23 -5.88
C ALA A 75 -4.68 4.88 -5.76
N GLY A 76 -4.82 4.35 -4.53
CA GLY A 76 -5.52 3.10 -4.26
C GLY A 76 -4.72 1.84 -4.59
N ARG A 77 -3.39 1.95 -4.77
CA ARG A 77 -2.51 0.86 -5.21
C ARG A 77 -1.26 0.77 -4.37
N VAL A 78 -0.78 -0.45 -4.17
CA VAL A 78 0.50 -0.75 -3.53
C VAL A 78 1.44 -1.33 -4.57
N PHE A 79 2.60 -0.70 -4.75
CA PHE A 79 3.65 -1.13 -5.67
C PHE A 79 4.81 -1.74 -4.89
N VAL A 80 5.21 -2.95 -5.28
CA VAL A 80 6.31 -3.67 -4.64
C VAL A 80 7.21 -4.24 -5.71
N THR A 81 8.52 -4.04 -5.59
CA THR A 81 9.48 -4.80 -6.37
C THR A 81 9.97 -6.01 -5.59
N ASP A 82 10.15 -7.13 -6.26
CA ASP A 82 10.77 -8.31 -5.69
C ASP A 82 11.61 -9.07 -6.72
N TYR A 83 12.43 -9.98 -6.20
CA TYR A 83 13.36 -10.79 -6.97
C TYR A 83 13.12 -12.26 -6.66
N VAL A 84 12.60 -12.99 -7.65
CA VAL A 84 12.34 -14.42 -7.56
C VAL A 84 13.57 -15.17 -8.07
N THR A 85 14.15 -16.01 -7.21
CA THR A 85 15.25 -16.90 -7.56
C THR A 85 14.94 -18.33 -7.12
N SER A 86 15.35 -19.31 -7.93
CA SER A 86 15.16 -20.74 -7.66
C SER A 86 16.14 -21.28 -6.62
N GLU A 87 17.17 -20.51 -6.28
CA GLU A 87 18.26 -20.97 -5.43
C GLU A 87 18.00 -20.56 -3.97
N ASN A 88 18.21 -21.49 -3.03
CA ASN A 88 18.31 -21.14 -1.61
C ASN A 88 19.63 -20.41 -1.40
N VAL A 89 19.63 -19.09 -1.64
CA VAL A 89 20.85 -18.35 -1.81
C VAL A 89 21.49 -17.95 -0.49
N LYS A 90 22.22 -18.89 0.13
CA LYS A 90 23.11 -18.59 1.25
C LYS A 90 24.47 -18.18 0.70
N VAL A 91 24.80 -16.91 0.86
CA VAL A 91 26.13 -16.37 0.56
C VAL A 91 26.71 -15.87 1.87
N SER A 92 28.01 -16.08 2.07
CA SER A 92 28.67 -15.48 3.23
C SER A 92 28.61 -13.94 3.09
N ASN A 93 28.62 -13.23 4.22
CA ASN A 93 28.66 -11.78 4.17
C ASN A 93 29.88 -11.33 3.34
N PHE A 94 29.66 -10.43 2.39
CA PHE A 94 30.65 -9.82 1.49
C PHE A 94 31.13 -10.65 0.28
N ASP A 95 30.84 -11.96 0.21
CA ASP A 95 31.12 -12.74 -1.00
C ASP A 95 30.15 -12.38 -2.12
N ARG A 96 30.66 -12.01 -3.31
CA ARG A 96 29.82 -11.75 -4.48
C ARG A 96 29.74 -12.99 -5.35
N LYS A 97 28.52 -13.40 -5.69
CA LYS A 97 28.24 -14.51 -6.59
C LYS A 97 27.25 -14.10 -7.66
N GLN A 98 27.26 -14.86 -8.76
CA GLN A 98 26.36 -14.66 -9.87
C GLN A 98 25.05 -15.40 -9.63
N PHE A 99 23.93 -14.70 -9.74
CA PHE A 99 22.59 -15.24 -9.55
C PHE A 99 21.73 -14.90 -10.74
N SER A 100 21.00 -15.90 -11.23
CA SER A 100 19.95 -15.71 -12.23
C SER A 100 18.60 -15.73 -11.51
N GLY A 101 17.69 -14.89 -11.98
CA GLY A 101 16.32 -14.90 -11.48
C GLY A 101 15.46 -13.95 -12.27
N THR A 102 14.31 -13.61 -11.70
CA THR A 102 13.32 -12.74 -12.33
C THR A 102 13.06 -11.57 -11.39
N GLU A 103 13.29 -10.35 -11.87
CA GLU A 103 12.76 -9.17 -11.20
C GLU A 103 11.29 -9.00 -11.55
N ARG A 104 10.50 -8.59 -10.56
CA ARG A 104 9.10 -8.27 -10.74
C ARG A 104 8.78 -6.91 -10.13
N VAL A 105 7.85 -6.21 -10.78
CA VAL A 105 7.09 -5.11 -10.21
C VAL A 105 5.66 -5.60 -10.06
N LEU A 106 5.18 -5.65 -8.83
CA LEU A 106 3.82 -6.02 -8.46
C LEU A 106 3.02 -4.74 -8.22
N CYS A 107 1.80 -4.69 -8.76
CA CYS A 107 0.80 -3.70 -8.38
C CYS A 107 -0.36 -4.42 -7.73
N LEU A 108 -0.61 -4.12 -6.46
CA LEU A 108 -1.69 -4.67 -5.67
C LEU A 108 -2.76 -3.61 -5.43
N ASP A 109 -4.01 -4.03 -5.32
CA ASP A 109 -5.10 -3.20 -4.83
C ASP A 109 -4.90 -2.90 -3.34
N GLU A 110 -4.93 -1.63 -2.94
CA GLU A 110 -4.64 -1.21 -1.57
C GLU A 110 -5.68 -1.73 -0.56
N ALA A 111 -6.94 -1.83 -0.97
CA ALA A 111 -8.02 -2.23 -0.07
C ALA A 111 -8.02 -3.74 0.21
N THR A 112 -7.63 -4.54 -0.78
CA THR A 112 -7.78 -6.01 -0.76
C THR A 112 -6.46 -6.76 -0.74
N GLY A 113 -5.37 -6.15 -1.20
CA GLY A 113 -4.07 -6.81 -1.39
C GLY A 113 -4.01 -7.72 -2.62
N ASN A 114 -5.05 -7.75 -3.45
CA ASN A 114 -5.11 -8.56 -4.66
C ASN A 114 -4.18 -7.98 -5.73
N GLU A 115 -3.47 -8.84 -6.47
CA GLU A 115 -2.68 -8.41 -7.62
C GLU A 115 -3.59 -7.86 -8.72
N ILE A 116 -3.31 -6.62 -9.15
CA ILE A 116 -3.96 -5.98 -10.30
C ILE A 116 -3.17 -6.30 -11.57
N TRP A 117 -1.85 -6.14 -11.51
CA TRP A 117 -0.94 -6.49 -12.60
C TRP A 117 0.47 -6.75 -12.06
N GLN A 118 1.27 -7.39 -12.91
CA GLN A 118 2.70 -7.59 -12.70
C GLN A 118 3.47 -7.31 -14.00
N TYR A 119 4.64 -6.71 -13.86
CA TYR A 119 5.67 -6.69 -14.90
C TYR A 119 6.86 -7.52 -14.42
N SER A 120 7.44 -8.33 -15.29
CA SER A 120 8.59 -9.18 -14.92
C SER A 120 9.59 -9.32 -16.06
N TYR A 121 10.86 -9.49 -15.69
CA TYR A 121 11.96 -9.67 -16.65
C TYR A 121 13.11 -10.49 -16.04
N PRO A 122 13.78 -11.34 -16.84
CA PRO A 122 14.90 -12.12 -16.36
C PRO A 122 16.13 -11.23 -16.14
N VAL A 123 16.87 -11.51 -15.08
CA VAL A 123 18.06 -10.76 -14.69
C VAL A 123 19.17 -11.70 -14.26
N LYS A 124 20.42 -11.22 -14.40
CA LYS A 124 21.60 -11.84 -13.83
C LYS A 124 22.37 -10.81 -13.02
N TYR A 125 22.59 -11.10 -11.74
CA TYR A 125 23.25 -10.20 -10.81
C TYR A 125 24.51 -10.80 -10.23
N GLY A 126 25.56 -9.99 -10.12
CA GLY A 126 26.75 -10.29 -9.32
C GLY A 126 26.67 -9.60 -7.96
N ILE A 127 25.97 -10.17 -6.99
CA ILE A 127 25.66 -9.50 -5.70
C ILE A 127 26.06 -10.37 -4.50
N SER A 128 26.26 -9.74 -3.34
CA SER A 128 26.60 -10.42 -2.09
C SER A 128 25.40 -10.74 -1.19
N TYR A 129 24.26 -10.09 -1.43
CA TYR A 129 23.01 -10.33 -0.69
C TYR A 129 21.85 -10.66 -1.65
N PRO A 130 21.87 -11.83 -2.28
CA PRO A 130 20.90 -12.21 -3.30
C PRO A 130 19.49 -12.51 -2.78
N ALA A 131 19.37 -12.86 -1.50
CA ALA A 131 18.09 -13.08 -0.85
C ALA A 131 18.11 -12.31 0.47
N VAL A 132 17.54 -11.11 0.48
CA VAL A 132 17.29 -10.37 1.71
C VAL A 132 15.90 -10.78 2.21
N PRO A 133 15.76 -11.19 3.48
CA PRO A 133 14.44 -11.43 4.04
C PRO A 133 13.62 -10.15 3.99
N ARG A 134 12.37 -10.27 3.51
CA ARG A 134 11.30 -9.33 3.79
C ARG A 134 10.55 -9.83 5.01
#